data_AF-A0A3S0GST6-F1
#
_entry.id   AF-A0A3S0GST6-F1
#
_cell.length_a   1.000
_cell.length_b   1.000
_cell.length_c   1.000
_cell.angle_alpha   90.00
_cell.angle_beta   90.00
_cell.angle_gamma   90.00
#
_symmetry.space_group_name_H-M   'P 1'
#
loop_
_entity.id
_entity.type
_entity.pdbx_description
1 polymer ?
#
loop_
_entity_poly.entity_id
_entity_poly.type
_entity_poly.pdbx_seq_one_letter_code
_entity_poly.pdbx_strand_id
1 'polypeptide(L)' 'MPQKHTEPEKPPTRRGQMTVEEAGRLGGHKGGQRVKELIREGKEAEREDAGEDIENTQDEEEEDGEA' A
#
# COMPACT_ATOMS: atom_id res chain seq x y z
N MET A 1 -25.01 1.05 32.12
CA MET A 1 -25.62 1.00 30.77
C MET A 1 -24.78 1.89 29.86
N PRO A 2 -24.30 1.41 28.70
CA PRO A 2 -23.56 2.25 27.77
C PRO A 2 -24.50 3.29 27.16
N GLN A 3 -24.16 4.57 27.31
CA GLN A 3 -24.92 5.66 26.71
C GLN A 3 -24.78 5.54 25.19
N LYS A 4 -25.90 5.26 24.51
CA LYS A 4 -25.94 5.20 23.04
C LYS A 4 -25.79 6.63 22.55
N HIS A 5 -24.71 6.92 21.82
CA HIS A 5 -24.56 8.16 21.09
C HIS A 5 -25.69 8.24 20.07
N THR A 6 -26.69 9.07 20.34
CA THR A 6 -27.72 9.43 19.37
C THR A 6 -27.07 10.42 18.40
N GLU A 7 -26.80 10.00 17.17
CA GLU A 7 -26.31 10.89 16.12
C GLU A 7 -27.42 11.92 15.81
N PRO A 8 -27.18 13.23 15.99
CA PRO A 8 -28.14 14.24 15.56
C PRO A 8 -28.22 14.23 14.03
N GLU A 9 -29.46 14.21 13.49
CA GLU A 9 -29.66 14.26 12.04
C GLU A 9 -28.94 15.45 11.44
N LYS A 10 -28.02 15.15 10.53
CA LYS A 10 -27.11 16.14 9.97
C LYS A 10 -27.83 16.95 8.89
N PRO A 11 -27.89 18.29 9.01
CA PRO A 11 -28.55 19.11 8.00
C PRO A 11 -27.88 18.94 6.63
N PRO A 12 -28.63 19.09 5.52
CA PRO A 12 -28.10 18.90 4.17
C PRO A 12 -26.90 19.82 3.93
N THR A 13 -25.74 19.21 3.71
CA THR A 13 -24.47 19.93 3.60
C THR A 13 -24.42 20.68 2.26
N ARG A 14 -24.50 22.01 2.29
CA ARG A 14 -24.13 22.82 1.12
C ARG A 14 -22.62 22.70 0.93
N ARG A 15 -22.16 22.76 -0.33
CA ARG A 15 -20.72 22.82 -0.64
C ARG A 15 -20.08 23.95 0.17
N GLY A 16 -19.05 23.61 0.96
CA GLY A 16 -18.37 24.54 1.87
C GLY A 16 -18.83 24.53 3.34
N GLN A 17 -19.85 23.74 3.72
CA GLN A 17 -20.37 23.65 5.11
C GLN A 17 -20.00 22.33 5.82
N MET A 18 -18.92 21.67 5.39
CA MET A 18 -18.46 20.41 6.01
C MET A 18 -17.88 20.67 7.41
N THR A 19 -18.13 19.77 8.36
CA THR A 19 -17.53 19.89 9.70
C THR A 19 -16.06 19.44 9.67
N VAL A 20 -15.26 19.91 10.63
CA VAL A 20 -13.84 19.50 10.74
C VAL A 20 -13.73 17.98 10.95
N GLU A 21 -14.63 17.39 11.74
CA GLU A 21 -14.66 15.95 11.97
C GLU A 21 -14.92 15.17 10.67
N GLU A 22 -15.88 15.61 9.86
CA GLU A 22 -16.15 14.99 8.56
C GLU A 22 -15.00 15.17 7.59
N ALA A 23 -14.39 16.35 7.53
CA ALA A 23 -13.25 16.62 6.68
C ALA A 23 -12.08 15.72 7.06
N GLY A 24 -11.83 15.53 8.37
CA GLY A 24 -10.83 14.60 8.88
C GLY A 24 -11.14 13.14 8.54
N ARG A 25 -12.40 12.71 8.69
CA ARG A 25 -12.84 11.35 8.34
C ARG A 25 -12.66 11.07 6.85
N LEU A 26 -13.08 11.99 5.98
CA LEU A 26 -12.95 11.89 4.54
C LEU A 26 -11.48 11.92 4.09
N GLY A 27 -10.69 12.85 4.65
CA GLY A 27 -9.26 12.96 4.38
C GLY A 27 -8.50 11.70 4.80
N GLY A 28 -8.78 11.17 5.98
CA GLY A 28 -8.19 9.93 6.49
C GLY A 28 -8.55 8.72 5.63
N HIS A 29 -9.81 8.58 5.23
CA HIS A 29 -10.24 7.47 4.39
C HIS A 29 -9.63 7.52 2.98
N LYS A 30 -9.56 8.71 2.37
CA LYS A 30 -8.98 8.88 1.03
C LYS A 30 -7.45 8.76 1.04
N GLY A 31 -6.79 9.41 2.01
CA GLY A 31 -5.34 9.34 2.16
C GLY A 31 -4.85 7.94 2.56
N GLY A 32 -5.53 7.29 3.50
CA GLY A 32 -5.18 5.94 3.95
C GLY A 32 -5.28 4.88 2.86
N GLN A 33 -6.26 4.99 1.95
CA GLN A 33 -6.34 4.11 0.78
C GLN A 33 -5.14 4.28 -0.15
N ARG A 34 -4.74 5.52 -0.44
CA ARG A 34 -3.59 5.78 -1.32
C ARG A 34 -2.28 5.28 -0.72
N VAL A 35 -2.08 5.45 0.59
CA VAL A 35 -0.89 4.93 1.29
C VAL A 35 -0.84 3.40 1.21
N LYS A 36 -1.98 2.71 1.38
CA LYS A 36 -2.04 1.25 1.29
C LYS A 36 -1.66 0.73 -0.11
N GLU A 37 -2.09 1.43 -1.16
CA GLU A 37 -1.75 1.12 -2.55
C GLU A 37 -0.25 1.29 -2.80
N LEU A 38 0.33 2.42 -2.39
CA LEU A 38 1.77 2.69 -2.54
C LEU A 38 2.65 1.66 -1.82
N ILE A 39 2.26 1.25 -0.60
CA ILE A 39 2.97 0.20 0.14
C ILE A 39 2.93 -1.14 -0.60
N ARG A 40 1.81 -1.45 -1.25
CA ARG A 40 1.67 -2.70 -2.00
C ARG A 40 2.56 -2.67 -3.25
N GLU A 41 2.50 -1.60 -4.02
CA GLU A 41 3.30 -1.40 -5.24
C GLU A 41 4.81 -1.50 -4.92
N GLY A 42 5.27 -0.81 -3.87
CA GLY A 42 6.68 -0.88 -3.46
C GLY A 42 7.14 -2.28 -3.06
N LYS A 43 6.28 -3.07 -2.40
CA LYS A 43 6.58 -4.47 -2.05
C LYS A 43 6.57 -5.42 -3.24
N GLU A 44 5.75 -5.15 -4.25
CA GLU A 44 5.72 -5.92 -5.48
C GLU A 44 6.99 -5.63 -6.30
N ALA A 45 7.39 -4.36 -6.43
CA ALA A 45 8.64 -3.96 -7.07
C ALA A 45 9.88 -4.57 -6.39
N GLU A 46 9.97 -4.50 -5.06
CA GLU A 46 11.08 -5.14 -4.31
C GLU A 46 11.18 -6.66 -4.54
N ARG A 47 10.07 -7.34 -4.84
CA ARG A 47 10.06 -8.78 -5.13
C ARG A 47 10.44 -9.10 -6.57
N GLU A 48 10.11 -8.22 -7.50
CA GLU A 48 10.48 -8.35 -8.91
C GLU A 48 11.99 -8.11 -9.09
N ASP A 49 12.54 -7.06 -8.48
CA ASP A 49 13.98 -6.77 -8.50
C ASP A 49 14.83 -7.87 -7.81
N ALA A 50 14.30 -8.54 -6.77
CA ALA A 50 15.02 -9.62 -6.10
C ALA A 50 15.09 -10.94 -6.90
N GLY A 51 14.45 -11.01 -8.08
CA GLY A 51 14.41 -12.19 -8.95
C GLY A 51 15.37 -12.18 -10.13
N GLU A 52 16.05 -11.06 -10.43
CA GLU A 52 16.85 -10.90 -11.66
C GLU A 52 18.36 -11.23 -11.52
N ASP A 53 18.86 -11.53 -10.31
CA ASP A 53 20.32 -11.67 -10.07
C ASP A 53 20.88 -13.12 -9.93
N ILE A 54 20.15 -14.17 -10.33
CA ILE A 54 20.64 -15.57 -10.16
C ILE A 54 20.69 -16.42 -11.45
N GLU A 55 20.91 -15.80 -12.61
CA GLU A 55 21.21 -16.55 -13.83
C GLU A 55 22.54 -16.11 -14.46
N ASN A 56 23.69 -16.35 -13.79
CA ASN A 56 24.95 -16.49 -14.54
C ASN A 56 26.11 -17.18 -13.79
N THR A 57 25.90 -18.42 -13.33
CA THR A 57 27.03 -19.34 -13.11
C THR A 57 26.82 -20.57 -13.99
N GLN A 58 26.94 -20.36 -15.30
CA GLN A 58 27.09 -21.47 -16.25
C GLN A 58 28.49 -22.06 -16.08
N ASP A 59 28.51 -23.31 -15.63
CA ASP A 59 29.41 -24.39 -16.03
C ASP A 59 30.72 -23.98 -16.71
N GLU A 60 31.82 -24.02 -15.95
CA GLU A 60 33.12 -24.43 -16.49
C GLU A 60 33.49 -25.77 -15.85
N GLU A 61 32.86 -26.85 -16.34
CA GLU A 61 33.50 -28.17 -16.29
C GLU A 61 34.62 -28.15 -17.33
N GLU A 62 35.85 -27.84 -16.92
CA GLU A 62 37.04 -28.25 -17.67
C GLU A 62 37.26 -29.75 -17.41
N GLU A 63 36.62 -30.56 -18.26
CA GLU A 63 37.01 -31.93 -18.52
C GLU A 63 38.31 -31.93 -19.35
N ASP A 64 39.19 -32.86 -18.99
CA ASP A 64 40.36 -33.37 -19.71
C ASP A 64 41.69 -32.60 -19.72
N GLY A 65 42.74 -33.41 -19.60
CA GLY A 65 44.13 -33.02 -19.43
C GLY A 65 44.97 -34.25 -19.10
N GLU A 66 44.93 -35.26 -19.98
CA GLU A 66 45.87 -36.38 -19.98
C GLU A 66 47.32 -35.88 -20.12
N ALA A 67 48.24 -36.38 -19.28
CA ALA A 67 49.64 -36.70 -19.63
C ALA A 67 50.34 -37.48 -18.50
#